data_AF-A0A0T7BN22-F1
#
_entry.id   AF-A0A0T7BN22-F1
#
_cell.length_a   1.000
_cell.length_b   1.000
_cell.length_c   1.000
_cell.angle_alpha   90.00
_cell.angle_beta   90.00
_cell.angle_gamma   90.00
#
_symmetry.space_group_name_H-M   'P 1'
#
loop_
_entity.id
_entity.type
_entity.pdbx_description
1 polymer ?
#
loop_
_entity_poly.entity_id
_entity_poly.type
_entity_poly.pdbx_seq_one_letter_code
_entity_poly.pdbx_strand_id
1 'polypeptide(L)'
;MTVLRSQAGENLQVLTDRICIKFKSADSPNQMAVMTVDVPADGCVPPHIHDKEEESYFMLQGSIVMQLGNQEFTIEPGDFVHVPPGTIHGYKNPSPQCARFLAWTIGGAIDDFFTEMAEKVQEIPDDLPKMSAILEKYGVQMVQPSLA
;
A
#
# COMPACT_ATOMS: atom_id res chain seq x y z
N MET A 1 7.32 -17.78 16.46
CA MET A 1 8.53 -17.54 15.65
C MET A 1 8.27 -18.11 14.27
N THR A 2 8.42 -17.31 13.23
CA THR A 2 8.04 -17.69 11.85
C THR A 2 9.20 -17.38 10.92
N VAL A 3 9.49 -18.27 9.97
CA VAL A 3 10.46 -18.05 8.89
C VAL A 3 9.75 -18.30 7.57
N LEU A 4 9.60 -17.26 6.75
CA LEU A 4 9.02 -17.36 5.42
C LEU A 4 10.12 -17.31 4.36
N ARG A 5 10.01 -18.17 3.35
CA ARG A 5 10.83 -18.10 2.14
C ARG A 5 10.32 -16.97 1.24
N SER A 6 11.10 -16.54 0.24
CA SER A 6 10.86 -15.27 -0.46
C SER A 6 9.44 -15.10 -1.02
N GLN A 7 8.83 -16.16 -1.56
CA GLN A 7 7.46 -16.13 -2.09
C GLN A 7 6.40 -16.71 -1.12
N ALA A 8 6.82 -17.18 0.05
CA ALA A 8 5.89 -17.64 1.07
C ALA A 8 5.22 -16.44 1.75
N GLY A 9 3.94 -16.59 2.05
CA GLY A 9 3.04 -15.53 2.49
C GLY A 9 1.68 -15.68 1.81
N GLU A 10 0.76 -14.80 2.16
CA GLU A 10 -0.54 -14.71 1.49
C GLU A 10 -0.44 -13.72 0.33
N ASN A 11 -0.77 -14.18 -0.88
CA ASN A 11 -0.63 -13.37 -2.09
C ASN A 11 -1.99 -12.84 -2.51
N LEU A 12 -2.10 -11.53 -2.64
CA LEU A 12 -3.29 -10.79 -3.03
C LEU A 12 -3.00 -9.98 -4.29
N GLN A 13 -4.00 -9.87 -5.16
CA GLN A 13 -4.02 -8.90 -6.25
C GLN A 13 -4.95 -7.77 -5.80
N VAL A 14 -4.41 -6.58 -5.55
CA VAL A 14 -5.19 -5.40 -5.16
C VAL A 14 -5.08 -4.39 -6.29
N LEU A 15 -6.15 -4.25 -7.07
CA LEU A 15 -6.13 -3.51 -8.33
C LEU A 15 -4.95 -3.98 -9.20
N THR A 16 -3.99 -3.11 -9.52
CA THR A 16 -2.80 -3.46 -10.30
C THR A 16 -1.70 -4.13 -9.48
N ASP A 17 -1.66 -3.89 -8.18
CA ASP A 17 -0.52 -4.22 -7.35
C ASP A 17 -0.62 -5.65 -6.82
N ARG A 18 0.52 -6.34 -6.77
CA ARG A 18 0.61 -7.68 -6.18
C ARG A 18 1.21 -7.56 -4.79
N ILE A 19 0.41 -7.85 -3.78
CA ILE A 19 0.79 -7.80 -2.38
C ILE A 19 1.07 -9.21 -1.88
N CYS A 20 2.19 -9.42 -1.20
CA CYS A 20 2.47 -10.66 -0.48
C CYS A 20 2.60 -10.34 1.01
N ILE A 21 1.55 -10.65 1.78
CA ILE A 21 1.51 -10.49 3.23
C ILE A 21 2.47 -11.50 3.86
N LYS A 22 3.48 -10.99 4.56
CA LYS A 22 4.51 -11.74 5.27
C LYS A 22 4.19 -11.91 6.76
N PHE A 23 3.50 -10.94 7.35
CA PHE A 23 3.09 -10.99 8.75
C PHE A 23 1.75 -10.27 8.88
N LYS A 24 0.78 -10.94 9.52
CA LYS A 24 -0.58 -10.40 9.68
C LYS A 24 -0.66 -9.49 10.88
N SER A 25 -1.46 -8.43 10.78
CA SER A 25 -1.70 -7.50 11.88
C SER A 25 -2.29 -8.22 13.10
N ALA A 26 -3.19 -9.18 12.87
CA ALA A 26 -3.84 -9.98 13.91
C ALA A 26 -2.87 -10.81 14.77
N ASP A 27 -1.67 -11.13 14.25
CA ASP A 27 -0.63 -11.88 14.97
C ASP A 27 0.32 -10.97 15.76
N SER A 28 0.13 -9.65 15.68
CA SER A 28 0.97 -8.64 16.32
C SER A 28 0.25 -7.98 17.50
N PRO A 29 0.90 -7.82 18.67
CA PRO A 29 0.31 -7.05 19.77
C PRO A 29 0.09 -5.57 19.44
N ASN A 30 0.78 -5.06 18.41
CA ASN A 30 0.68 -3.66 17.98
C ASN A 30 -0.04 -3.52 16.63
N GLN A 31 -0.71 -4.58 16.15
CA GLN A 31 -1.35 -4.60 14.84
C GLN A 31 -0.36 -4.28 13.70
N MET A 32 0.86 -4.78 13.84
CA MET A 32 1.87 -4.64 12.79
C MET A 32 1.60 -5.64 11.66
N ALA A 33 1.42 -5.15 10.44
CA ALA A 33 1.45 -5.99 9.24
C ALA A 33 2.76 -5.76 8.48
N VAL A 34 3.26 -6.80 7.80
CA VAL A 34 4.45 -6.71 6.94
C VAL A 34 4.14 -7.36 5.61
N MET A 35 4.50 -6.71 4.51
CA MET A 35 4.24 -7.21 3.16
C MET A 35 5.32 -6.78 2.17
N THR A 36 5.52 -7.56 1.12
CA THR A 36 6.20 -7.06 -0.08
C THR A 36 5.15 -6.66 -1.10
N VAL A 37 5.38 -5.55 -1.80
CA VAL A 37 4.48 -5.06 -2.86
C VAL A 37 5.26 -4.98 -4.16
N ASP A 38 4.70 -5.60 -5.19
CA ASP A 38 5.13 -5.48 -6.58
C ASP A 38 4.18 -4.52 -7.31
N VAL A 39 4.71 -3.39 -7.76
CA VAL A 39 3.98 -2.38 -8.52
C VAL A 39 4.34 -2.53 -9.99
N PRO A 40 3.41 -3.02 -10.85
CA PRO A 40 3.70 -3.18 -12.27
C PRO A 40 3.91 -1.82 -12.95
N ALA A 41 4.27 -1.84 -14.24
CA ALA A 41 4.26 -0.63 -15.06
C ALA A 41 2.89 0.04 -15.00
N ASP A 42 2.88 1.37 -14.88
CA ASP A 42 1.70 2.21 -14.73
C ASP A 42 0.85 1.93 -13.47
N GLY A 43 1.32 1.06 -12.57
CA GLY A 43 0.68 0.82 -11.28
C GLY A 43 0.70 2.07 -10.41
N CYS A 44 -0.41 2.36 -9.75
CA CYS A 44 -0.53 3.53 -8.89
C CYS A 44 -1.53 3.34 -7.75
N VAL A 45 -1.23 4.00 -6.64
CA VAL A 45 -2.14 4.24 -5.52
C VAL A 45 -2.31 5.75 -5.42
N PRO A 46 -3.52 6.29 -5.71
CA PRO A 46 -3.73 7.73 -5.67
C PRO A 46 -3.52 8.29 -4.26
N PRO A 47 -3.30 9.61 -4.14
CA PRO A 47 -3.10 10.25 -2.85
C PRO A 47 -4.26 9.98 -1.90
N HIS A 48 -3.93 9.57 -0.69
CA HIS A 48 -4.89 9.26 0.36
C HIS A 48 -4.29 9.58 1.74
N ILE A 49 -5.13 9.51 2.76
CA ILE A 49 -4.79 9.77 4.15
C ILE A 49 -5.58 8.81 5.06
N HIS A 50 -4.95 8.41 6.15
CA HIS A 50 -5.56 7.70 7.26
C HIS A 50 -4.89 8.15 8.56
N ASP A 51 -5.67 8.19 9.64
CA ASP A 51 -5.28 8.82 10.91
C ASP A 51 -4.78 7.83 11.97
N LYS A 52 -4.80 6.52 11.68
CA LYS A 52 -4.45 5.47 12.66
C LYS A 52 -3.10 4.85 12.37
N GLU A 53 -2.91 4.39 11.13
CA GLU A 53 -1.75 3.60 10.75
C GLU A 53 -0.56 4.51 10.45
N GLU A 54 0.59 4.19 11.04
CA GLU A 54 1.87 4.61 10.49
C GLU A 54 2.31 3.61 9.43
N GLU A 55 2.97 4.09 8.39
CA GLU A 55 3.48 3.24 7.31
C GLU A 55 4.95 3.47 7.08
N SER A 56 5.62 2.43 6.61
CA SER A 56 7.04 2.48 6.32
C SER A 56 7.35 1.62 5.11
N TYR A 57 8.19 2.16 4.24
CA TYR A 57 8.52 1.61 2.95
C TYR A 57 10.03 1.50 2.84
N PHE A 58 10.53 0.36 2.36
CA PHE A 58 11.92 0.17 2.03
C PHE A 58 12.03 -0.39 0.60
N MET A 59 12.67 0.38 -0.27
CA MET A 59 12.71 0.07 -1.70
C MET A 59 13.72 -1.05 -1.99
N LEU A 60 13.28 -2.09 -2.70
CA LEU A 60 14.07 -3.30 -2.96
C LEU A 60 14.57 -3.39 -4.40
N GLN A 61 13.75 -3.02 -5.37
CA GLN A 61 14.08 -3.14 -6.80
C GLN A 61 13.27 -2.17 -7.66
N GLY A 62 13.89 -1.55 -8.67
CA GLY A 62 13.23 -0.53 -9.49
C GLY A 62 13.05 0.78 -8.70
N SER A 63 12.18 1.66 -9.16
CA SER A 63 11.87 2.91 -8.47
C SER A 63 10.39 3.28 -8.63
N ILE A 64 9.88 4.04 -7.67
CA ILE A 64 8.54 4.63 -7.72
C ILE A 64 8.64 6.13 -7.46
N VAL A 65 7.63 6.89 -7.89
CA VAL A 65 7.44 8.27 -7.47
C VAL A 65 6.38 8.27 -6.38
N MET A 66 6.74 8.67 -5.17
CA MET A 66 5.85 8.74 -4.02
C MET A 66 5.48 10.20 -3.75
N GLN A 67 4.19 10.48 -3.65
CA GLN A 67 3.71 11.74 -3.09
C GLN A 67 3.75 11.63 -1.57
N LEU A 68 4.36 12.62 -0.91
CA LEU A 68 4.44 12.78 0.54
C LEU A 68 4.04 14.22 0.89
N GLY A 69 2.86 14.39 1.46
CA GLY A 69 2.23 15.70 1.60
C GLY A 69 2.04 16.36 0.23
N ASN A 70 2.70 17.50 0.04
CA ASN A 70 2.63 18.31 -1.18
C ASN A 70 3.85 18.14 -2.11
N GLN A 71 4.70 17.15 -1.83
CA GLN A 71 5.95 16.94 -2.57
C GLN A 71 5.96 15.55 -3.19
N GLU A 72 6.59 15.42 -4.36
CA GLU A 72 6.89 14.13 -4.97
C GLU A 72 8.38 13.81 -4.79
N PHE A 73 8.66 12.54 -4.49
CA PHE A 73 10.01 12.01 -4.34
C PHE A 73 10.17 10.76 -5.20
N THR A 74 11.27 10.67 -5.95
CA THR A 74 11.69 9.40 -6.53
C THR A 74 12.34 8.57 -5.44
N ILE A 75 11.82 7.37 -5.22
CA ILE A 75 12.31 6.42 -4.22
C ILE A 75 13.06 5.31 -4.95
N GLU A 76 14.35 5.15 -4.66
CA GLU A 76 15.27 4.22 -5.33
C GLU A 76 15.68 3.07 -4.39
N PRO A 77 16.22 1.94 -4.89
CA PRO A 77 16.57 0.81 -4.05
C PRO A 77 17.54 1.17 -2.92
N GLY A 78 17.19 0.80 -1.69
CA GLY A 78 17.92 1.18 -0.47
C GLY A 78 17.36 2.40 0.25
N ASP A 79 16.48 3.17 -0.38
CA ASP A 79 15.79 4.29 0.26
C ASP A 79 14.71 3.78 1.23
N PHE A 80 14.52 4.57 2.28
CA PHE A 80 13.53 4.35 3.32
C PHE A 80 12.59 5.54 3.39
N VAL A 81 11.29 5.27 3.46
CA VAL A 81 10.25 6.27 3.68
C VAL A 81 9.46 5.88 4.92
N HIS A 82 9.20 6.86 5.78
CA HIS A 82 8.29 6.73 6.90
C HIS A 82 7.16 7.76 6.76
N VAL A 83 5.93 7.28 6.90
CA VAL A 83 4.72 8.10 6.78
C VAL A 83 3.97 8.03 8.12
N PRO A 84 3.96 9.12 8.90
CA PRO A 84 3.19 9.15 10.13
C PRO A 84 1.69 9.29 9.84
N PRO A 85 0.81 8.88 10.78
CA PRO A 85 -0.63 9.02 10.63
C PRO A 85 -1.05 10.46 10.33
N GLY A 86 -2.09 10.63 9.52
CA GLY A 86 -2.57 11.95 9.11
C GLY A 86 -1.70 12.63 8.04
N THR A 87 -0.80 11.91 7.38
CA THR A 87 0.01 12.42 6.28
C THR A 87 -0.54 11.96 4.93
N ILE A 88 -0.76 12.88 4.00
CA ILE A 88 -1.14 12.54 2.63
C ILE A 88 -0.01 11.77 1.96
N HIS A 89 -0.31 10.61 1.39
CA HIS A 89 0.66 9.85 0.63
C HIS A 89 0.01 9.02 -0.48
N GLY A 90 0.82 8.61 -1.44
CA GLY A 90 0.43 7.78 -2.57
C GLY A 90 1.64 7.54 -3.45
N TYR A 91 1.55 6.65 -4.43
CA TYR A 91 2.67 6.37 -5.32
C TYR A 91 2.24 6.01 -6.72
N LYS A 92 3.15 6.16 -7.67
CA LYS A 92 3.02 5.69 -9.05
C LYS A 92 4.34 5.08 -9.52
N ASN A 93 4.25 4.06 -10.36
CA ASN A 93 5.40 3.50 -11.08
C ASN A 93 5.39 4.01 -12.54
N PRO A 94 6.18 5.05 -12.88
CA PRO A 94 6.25 5.56 -14.25
C PRO A 94 7.16 4.73 -15.17
N SER A 95 7.81 3.68 -14.64
CA SER A 95 8.74 2.84 -15.40
C SER A 95 8.00 1.71 -16.12
N PRO A 96 8.48 1.26 -17.30
CA PRO A 96 7.97 0.05 -17.95
C PRO A 96 8.35 -1.24 -17.21
N GLN A 97 9.16 -1.16 -16.15
CA GLN A 97 9.61 -2.30 -15.35
C GLN A 97 8.85 -2.34 -14.01
N CYS A 98 8.58 -3.54 -13.50
CA CYS A 98 8.00 -3.72 -12.18
C CYS A 98 8.95 -3.20 -11.09
N ALA A 99 8.39 -2.45 -10.14
CA ALA A 99 9.08 -1.98 -8.94
C ALA A 99 8.65 -2.82 -7.74
N ARG A 100 9.54 -3.00 -6.74
CA ARG A 100 9.27 -3.75 -5.52
C ARG A 100 9.75 -3.02 -4.28
N PHE A 101 8.92 -2.96 -3.26
CA PHE A 101 9.29 -2.52 -1.92
C PHE A 101 8.81 -3.49 -0.83
N LEU A 102 9.46 -3.43 0.34
CA LEU A 102 8.94 -3.95 1.59
C LEU A 102 8.13 -2.83 2.24
N ALA A 103 6.90 -3.13 2.67
CA ALA A 103 6.10 -2.23 3.49
C ALA A 103 5.76 -2.89 4.82
N TRP A 104 5.66 -2.06 5.86
CA TRP A 104 5.03 -2.45 7.11
C TRP A 104 4.22 -1.29 7.66
N THR A 105 3.13 -1.64 8.33
CA THR A 105 2.25 -0.70 8.99
C THR A 105 2.10 -1.08 10.45
N ILE A 106 1.75 -0.12 11.31
CA ILE A 106 1.47 -0.34 12.73
C ILE A 106 0.23 0.46 13.11
N GLY A 107 -0.64 -0.10 13.95
CA GLY A 107 -1.79 0.61 14.50
C GLY A 107 -3.15 0.31 13.83
N GLY A 108 -3.19 -0.64 12.89
CA GLY A 108 -4.43 -1.04 12.23
C GLY A 108 -4.31 -2.29 11.37
N ALA A 109 -5.44 -2.76 10.86
CA ALA A 109 -5.57 -4.02 10.12
C ALA A 109 -5.51 -3.81 8.60
N ILE A 110 -4.39 -3.26 8.09
CA ILE A 110 -4.25 -2.97 6.66
C ILE A 110 -4.34 -4.24 5.78
N ASP A 111 -3.92 -5.39 6.31
CA ASP A 111 -4.01 -6.68 5.64
C ASP A 111 -5.46 -7.17 5.48
N ASP A 112 -6.34 -6.87 6.45
CA ASP A 112 -7.78 -7.12 6.29
C ASP A 112 -8.39 -6.18 5.24
N PHE A 113 -7.97 -4.91 5.21
CA PHE A 113 -8.34 -3.97 4.15
C PHE A 113 -7.92 -4.49 2.76
N PHE A 114 -6.67 -4.92 2.59
CA PHE A 114 -6.19 -5.46 1.33
C PHE A 114 -6.88 -6.76 0.94
N THR A 115 -7.15 -7.66 1.88
CA THR A 115 -7.94 -8.88 1.64
C THR A 115 -9.32 -8.53 1.10
N GLU A 116 -10.02 -7.60 1.75
CA GLU A 116 -11.37 -7.22 1.34
C GLU A 116 -11.40 -6.49 -0.01
N MET A 117 -10.42 -5.62 -0.27
CA MET A 117 -10.22 -5.01 -1.59
C MET A 117 -10.00 -6.06 -2.67
N ALA A 118 -9.08 -7.01 -2.43
CA ALA A 118 -8.75 -8.08 -3.38
C ALA A 118 -9.91 -9.03 -3.65
N GLU A 119 -10.83 -9.22 -2.71
CA GLU A 119 -12.00 -10.07 -2.89
C GLU A 119 -13.14 -9.34 -3.61
N LYS A 120 -13.40 -8.08 -3.24
CA LYS A 120 -14.65 -7.39 -3.61
C LYS A 120 -14.51 -6.39 -4.75
N VAL A 121 -13.30 -5.92 -5.04
CA VAL A 121 -13.03 -4.93 -6.09
C VAL A 121 -12.23 -5.60 -7.20
N GLN A 122 -12.94 -6.05 -8.24
CA GLN A 122 -12.35 -6.75 -9.38
C GLN A 122 -12.31 -5.88 -10.64
N GLU A 123 -13.35 -5.06 -10.84
CA GLU A 123 -13.53 -4.29 -12.07
C GLU A 123 -13.93 -2.85 -11.79
N ILE A 124 -13.13 -1.91 -12.28
CA ILE A 124 -13.41 -0.46 -12.21
C ILE A 124 -13.88 -0.01 -13.60
N PRO A 125 -14.98 0.76 -13.71
CA PRO A 125 -15.64 1.54 -12.64
C PRO A 125 -16.77 0.84 -11.86
N ASP A 126 -17.17 -0.37 -12.25
CA ASP A 126 -18.38 -1.01 -11.72
C ASP A 126 -18.33 -1.26 -10.20
N ASP A 127 -17.15 -1.56 -9.66
CA ASP A 127 -16.93 -1.82 -8.23
C ASP A 127 -16.58 -0.57 -7.42
N LEU A 128 -16.62 0.63 -7.99
CA LEU A 128 -16.37 1.88 -7.26
C LEU A 128 -17.24 2.02 -5.99
N PRO A 129 -18.55 1.68 -5.98
CA PRO A 129 -19.35 1.75 -4.76
C PRO A 129 -18.86 0.78 -3.66
N LYS A 130 -18.37 -0.40 -4.04
CA LYS A 130 -17.80 -1.38 -3.08
C LYS A 130 -16.48 -0.85 -2.53
N MET A 131 -15.62 -0.31 -3.39
CA MET A 131 -14.36 0.32 -3.00
C MET A 131 -14.60 1.46 -2.00
N SER A 132 -15.54 2.37 -2.28
CA SER A 132 -15.88 3.47 -1.38
C SER A 132 -16.33 2.99 -0.01
N ALA A 133 -17.17 1.95 0.06
CA ALA A 133 -17.62 1.38 1.33
C ALA A 133 -16.47 0.74 2.13
N ILE A 134 -15.50 0.10 1.44
CA ILE A 134 -14.32 -0.48 2.07
C ILE A 134 -13.41 0.64 2.60
N LEU A 135 -13.12 1.67 1.79
CA LEU A 135 -12.33 2.82 2.20
C LEU A 135 -12.90 3.48 3.47
N GLU A 136 -14.21 3.72 3.50
CA GLU A 136 -14.90 4.27 4.68
C GLU A 136 -14.77 3.35 5.90
N LYS A 137 -15.00 2.04 5.73
CA LYS A 137 -14.89 1.04 6.81
C LYS A 137 -13.52 1.07 7.49
N TYR A 138 -12.44 1.20 6.72
CA TYR A 138 -11.07 1.20 7.25
C TYR A 138 -10.53 2.60 7.54
N GLY A 139 -11.30 3.66 7.27
CA GLY A 139 -10.89 5.04 7.57
C GLY A 139 -9.86 5.60 6.59
N VAL A 140 -9.80 5.08 5.36
CA VAL A 140 -8.95 5.60 4.29
C VAL A 140 -9.73 6.65 3.51
N GLN A 141 -9.17 7.84 3.41
CA GLN A 141 -9.77 8.96 2.67
C GLN A 141 -8.95 9.27 1.43
N MET A 142 -9.58 9.17 0.26
CA MET A 142 -8.95 9.60 -0.99
C MET A 142 -8.83 11.12 -1.00
N VAL A 143 -7.66 11.63 -1.38
CA VAL A 143 -7.39 13.05 -1.50
C VAL A 143 -7.28 13.39 -2.98
N GLN A 144 -8.09 14.34 -3.44
CA GLN A 144 -7.91 14.85 -4.79
C GLN A 144 -6.55 15.55 -4.87
N PRO A 145 -5.79 15.39 -5.97
CA PRO A 145 -4.63 16.24 -6.21
C PRO A 145 -5.08 17.68 -6.03
N SER A 146 -4.42 18.44 -5.16
CA SER A 146 -4.63 19.88 -5.13
C SER A 146 -4.38 20.37 -6.55
N LEU A 147 -5.39 21.00 -7.15
CA LEU A 147 -5.21 21.74 -8.40
C LEU A 147 -4.16 22.81 -8.09
N ALA A 148 -2.92 22.55 -8.49
CA ALA A 148 -1.86 23.54 -8.50
C ALA A 148 -2.14 24.58 -9.60
#